data_AF-A0A935VFF1-F1
#
_entry.id   AF-A0A935VFF1-F1
#
_cell.length_a   1.000
_cell.length_b   1.000
_cell.length_c   1.000
_cell.angle_alpha   90.00
_cell.angle_beta   90.00
_cell.angle_gamma   90.00
#
_symmetry.space_group_name_H-M   'P 1'
#
loop_
_entity.id
_entity.type
_entity.pdbx_description
1 polymer ?
#
loop_
_entity_poly.entity_id
_entity_poly.type
_entity_poly.pdbx_seq_one_letter_code
_entity_poly.pdbx_strand_id
1 'polypeptide(L)'
;MEMRKQLLLLFTLLTGFVACAQTFTTGHLTYANRYNYSAGEMTILTFNGASMYLPVDSINNRSIKTLLFIAGINKDSIITTLGYGSSSSNIVEVYFAFKGTLSPKNMDVALENPKHRFAAYASPNGIIAPYFNYLDKTVLRSSIDTLYQNYKVNSFMVRNFVIDSLPTRVISKSPSNGNLADMRNIPNSYVYVDTFKALNWAVIWYMDAAGKQKGLLRPKNGW
;
A
#
# COMPACT_ATOMS: atom_id res chain seq x y z
N MET A 1 51.22 -13.37 -2.31
CA MET A 1 50.19 -12.97 -3.29
C MET A 1 48.81 -13.50 -2.91
N GLU A 2 48.72 -14.62 -2.16
CA GLU A 2 47.50 -15.15 -1.52
C GLU A 2 46.69 -14.13 -0.69
N MET A 3 47.35 -13.32 0.14
CA MET A 3 46.66 -12.49 1.14
C MET A 3 45.74 -11.42 0.52
N ARG A 4 46.08 -10.91 -0.68
CA ARG A 4 45.23 -9.98 -1.44
C ARG A 4 44.01 -10.67 -2.04
N LYS A 5 44.11 -11.95 -2.43
CA LYS A 5 42.99 -12.73 -2.98
C LYS A 5 41.98 -13.08 -1.89
N GLN A 6 42.44 -13.41 -0.68
CA GLN A 6 41.59 -13.67 0.48
C GLN A 6 40.86 -12.42 0.97
N LEU A 7 41.52 -11.25 1.00
CA LEU A 7 40.88 -9.98 1.36
C LEU A 7 39.79 -9.57 0.35
N LEU A 8 40.03 -9.79 -0.95
CA LEU A 8 39.07 -9.48 -2.02
C LEU A 8 37.84 -10.40 -1.96
N LEU A 9 38.02 -11.67 -1.60
CA LEU A 9 36.94 -12.64 -1.38
C LEU A 9 36.11 -12.28 -0.14
N LEU A 10 36.76 -11.84 0.94
CA LEU A 10 36.07 -11.34 2.14
C LEU A 10 35.28 -10.07 1.81
N PHE A 11 35.84 -9.16 1.01
CA PHE A 11 35.18 -7.92 0.61
C PHE A 11 33.99 -8.17 -0.34
N THR A 12 34.06 -9.16 -1.23
CA THR A 12 32.92 -9.58 -2.08
C THR A 12 31.85 -10.32 -1.29
N LEU A 13 32.22 -11.10 -0.26
CA LEU A 13 31.26 -11.69 0.68
C LEU A 13 30.62 -10.64 1.61
N LEU A 14 31.34 -9.60 2.01
CA LEU A 14 30.82 -8.51 2.86
C LEU A 14 30.01 -7.46 2.08
N THR A 15 30.30 -7.24 0.79
CA THR A 15 29.50 -6.34 -0.07
C THR A 15 28.34 -7.05 -0.77
N GLY A 16 28.38 -8.37 -0.89
CA GLY A 16 27.28 -9.21 -1.40
C GLY A 16 26.06 -9.29 -0.49
N PHE A 17 26.17 -8.81 0.75
CA PHE A 17 25.07 -8.69 1.71
C PHE A 17 24.80 -7.23 2.12
N VAL A 18 24.97 -6.27 1.20
CA VAL A 18 24.01 -5.15 1.23
C VAL A 18 22.68 -5.78 0.83
N ALA A 19 21.96 -6.32 1.82
CA ALA A 19 20.58 -6.70 1.66
C ALA A 19 19.85 -5.45 1.20
N CYS A 20 19.76 -5.26 -0.12
CA CYS A 20 18.97 -4.21 -0.72
C CYS A 20 17.57 -4.45 -0.16
N ALA A 21 17.16 -3.58 0.77
CA ALA A 21 15.92 -3.78 1.51
C ALA A 21 14.84 -4.02 0.46
N GLN A 22 14.24 -5.22 0.47
CA GLN A 22 13.24 -5.55 -0.52
C GLN A 22 12.16 -4.46 -0.42
N THR A 23 11.89 -3.80 -1.55
CA THR A 23 10.88 -2.75 -1.62
C THR A 23 9.62 -3.30 -2.25
N PHE A 24 8.50 -2.66 -1.94
CA PHE A 24 7.22 -2.91 -2.57
C PHE A 24 6.47 -1.61 -2.77
N THR A 25 5.45 -1.65 -3.61
CA THR A 25 4.51 -0.56 -3.80
C THR A 25 3.10 -1.13 -3.68
N THR A 26 2.25 -0.48 -2.89
CA THR A 26 0.80 -0.72 -2.96
C THR A 26 0.13 0.45 -3.64
N GLY A 27 -0.95 0.20 -4.37
CA GLY A 27 -1.83 1.24 -4.89
C GLY A 27 -3.25 0.95 -4.52
N HIS A 28 -4.02 2.01 -4.31
CA HIS A 28 -5.43 1.92 -4.00
C HIS A 28 -6.21 3.03 -4.67
N LEU A 29 -7.50 2.77 -4.93
CA LEU A 29 -8.47 3.77 -5.32
C LEU A 29 -9.84 3.33 -4.80
N THR A 30 -10.57 4.25 -4.16
CA THR A 30 -11.96 4.05 -3.75
C THR A 30 -12.77 5.24 -4.23
N TYR A 31 -13.61 4.98 -5.22
CA TYR A 31 -14.52 5.96 -5.79
C TYR A 31 -15.93 5.46 -5.59
N ALA A 32 -16.62 6.02 -4.60
CA ALA A 32 -17.95 5.57 -4.17
C ALA A 32 -18.87 6.76 -3.98
N ASN A 33 -20.11 6.65 -4.46
CA ASN A 33 -21.20 7.62 -4.25
C ASN A 33 -20.87 9.06 -4.71
N ARG A 34 -20.00 9.21 -5.73
CA ARG A 34 -19.59 10.51 -6.29
C ARG A 34 -20.13 10.78 -7.69
N TYR A 35 -20.58 9.73 -8.39
CA TYR A 35 -21.11 9.82 -9.75
C TYR A 35 -21.97 8.61 -10.06
N ASN A 36 -23.04 8.82 -10.82
CA ASN A 36 -23.96 7.77 -11.24
C ASN A 36 -23.59 7.33 -12.65
N TYR A 37 -23.03 6.12 -12.78
CA TYR A 37 -22.61 5.58 -14.06
C TYR A 37 -23.79 5.01 -14.84
N SER A 38 -23.77 5.20 -16.15
CA SER A 38 -24.63 4.41 -17.05
C SER A 38 -24.05 3.00 -17.25
N ALA A 39 -24.92 2.03 -17.52
CA ALA A 39 -24.46 0.68 -17.85
C ALA A 39 -23.55 0.71 -19.09
N GLY A 40 -22.39 0.08 -19.01
CA GLY A 40 -21.39 0.10 -20.09
C GLY A 40 -20.67 1.44 -20.29
N GLU A 41 -20.84 2.42 -19.40
CA GLU A 41 -20.16 3.70 -19.52
C GLU A 41 -18.64 3.54 -19.48
N MET A 42 -17.97 4.17 -20.43
CA MET A 42 -16.51 4.11 -20.57
C MET A 42 -15.82 4.96 -19.51
N THR A 43 -14.74 4.41 -18.97
CA THR A 43 -13.86 5.07 -18.00
C THR A 43 -12.41 4.93 -18.45
N ILE A 44 -11.55 5.78 -17.89
CA ILE A 44 -10.10 5.66 -18.05
C ILE A 44 -9.50 5.41 -16.67
N LEU A 45 -8.87 4.24 -16.50
CA LEU A 45 -8.02 3.96 -15.36
C LEU A 45 -6.57 4.26 -15.72
N THR A 46 -5.89 5.05 -14.90
CA THR A 46 -4.50 5.43 -15.13
C THR A 46 -3.61 5.14 -13.93
N PHE A 47 -2.37 4.77 -14.22
CA PHE A 47 -1.33 4.54 -13.22
C PHE A 47 0.06 4.63 -13.87
N ASN A 48 0.97 5.39 -13.26
CA ASN A 48 2.38 5.47 -13.70
C ASN A 48 2.55 5.74 -15.21
N GLY A 49 1.76 6.66 -15.77
CA GLY A 49 1.79 7.02 -17.19
C GLY A 49 1.07 6.03 -18.13
N ALA A 50 0.64 4.87 -17.63
CA ALA A 50 -0.25 3.97 -18.37
C ALA A 50 -1.70 4.40 -18.24
N SER A 51 -2.45 4.20 -19.31
CA SER A 51 -3.90 4.45 -19.38
C SER A 51 -4.59 3.24 -19.99
N MET A 52 -5.74 2.87 -19.42
CA MET A 52 -6.59 1.80 -19.92
C MET A 52 -8.02 2.31 -20.03
N TYR A 53 -8.59 2.20 -21.23
CA TYR A 53 -9.96 2.56 -21.53
C TYR A 53 -10.83 1.32 -21.43
N LEU A 54 -11.84 1.34 -20.56
CA LEU A 54 -12.74 0.21 -20.35
C LEU A 54 -14.09 0.64 -19.78
N PRO A 55 -15.17 -0.12 -20.06
CA PRO A 55 -16.43 0.07 -19.35
C PRO A 55 -16.25 -0.08 -17.85
N VAL A 56 -16.96 0.72 -17.04
CA VAL A 56 -16.89 0.66 -15.57
C VAL A 56 -17.16 -0.76 -15.05
N ASP A 57 -18.12 -1.45 -15.64
CA ASP A 57 -18.53 -2.82 -15.27
C ASP A 57 -17.47 -3.88 -15.61
N SER A 58 -16.44 -3.52 -16.38
CA SER A 58 -15.32 -4.39 -16.74
C SER A 58 -14.10 -4.24 -15.82
N ILE A 59 -14.17 -3.35 -14.82
CA ILE A 59 -13.07 -3.19 -13.86
C ILE A 59 -13.07 -4.39 -12.90
N ASN A 60 -12.03 -5.21 -13.00
CA ASN A 60 -11.84 -6.41 -12.20
C ASN A 60 -10.35 -6.72 -12.02
N ASN A 61 -10.02 -7.80 -11.30
CA ASN A 61 -8.63 -8.20 -11.04
C ASN A 61 -7.79 -8.33 -12.32
N ARG A 62 -8.38 -8.83 -13.42
CA ARG A 62 -7.68 -8.98 -14.70
C ARG A 62 -7.35 -7.62 -15.32
N SER A 63 -8.28 -6.68 -15.31
CA SER A 63 -8.03 -5.36 -15.89
C SER A 63 -6.98 -4.58 -15.08
N ILE A 64 -6.98 -4.69 -13.75
CA ILE A 64 -5.90 -4.10 -12.91
C ILE A 64 -4.54 -4.73 -13.24
N LYS A 65 -4.48 -6.06 -13.42
CA LYS A 65 -3.25 -6.74 -13.86
C LYS A 65 -2.78 -6.24 -15.22
N THR A 66 -3.70 -6.03 -16.16
CA THR A 66 -3.39 -5.46 -17.48
C THR A 66 -2.85 -4.04 -17.36
N LEU A 67 -3.46 -3.17 -16.54
CA LEU A 67 -2.98 -1.81 -16.30
C LEU A 67 -1.54 -1.81 -15.77
N LEU A 68 -1.24 -2.65 -14.78
CA LEU A 68 0.12 -2.78 -14.24
C LEU A 68 1.12 -3.24 -15.30
N PHE A 69 0.72 -4.18 -16.16
CA PHE A 69 1.57 -4.63 -17.26
C PHE A 69 1.86 -3.51 -18.28
N ILE A 70 0.84 -2.73 -18.66
CA ILE A 70 1.01 -1.55 -19.54
C ILE A 70 1.92 -0.51 -18.87
N ALA A 71 1.85 -0.36 -17.55
CA ALA A 71 2.73 0.50 -16.75
C ALA A 71 4.17 -0.02 -16.62
N GLY A 72 4.53 -1.12 -17.29
CA GLY A 72 5.86 -1.71 -17.31
C GLY A 72 6.18 -2.59 -16.10
N ILE A 73 5.18 -2.96 -15.28
CA ILE A 73 5.40 -3.84 -14.13
C ILE A 73 5.46 -5.29 -14.61
N ASN A 74 6.56 -5.97 -14.31
CA ASN A 74 6.73 -7.38 -14.61
C ASN A 74 5.69 -8.22 -13.87
N LYS A 75 5.06 -9.17 -14.56
CA LYS A 75 4.05 -10.09 -14.02
C LYS A 75 4.55 -10.85 -12.78
N ASP A 76 5.83 -11.23 -12.76
CA ASP A 76 6.43 -11.99 -11.63
C ASP A 76 6.67 -11.12 -10.38
N SER A 77 6.63 -9.79 -10.55
CA SER A 77 6.70 -8.82 -9.46
C SER A 77 5.33 -8.55 -8.85
N ILE A 78 4.22 -8.90 -9.50
CA ILE A 78 2.86 -8.61 -9.01
C ILE A 78 2.55 -9.55 -7.84
N ILE A 79 2.22 -8.96 -6.70
CA ILE A 79 1.84 -9.68 -5.47
C ILE A 79 0.32 -9.86 -5.42
N THR A 80 -0.44 -8.81 -5.72
CA THR A 80 -1.90 -8.89 -5.78
C THR A 80 -2.50 -7.85 -6.72
N THR A 81 -3.69 -8.16 -7.23
CA THR A 81 -4.54 -7.25 -8.01
C THR A 81 -5.99 -7.53 -7.66
N LEU A 82 -6.67 -6.51 -7.16
CA LEU A 82 -8.07 -6.51 -6.83
C LEU A 82 -8.72 -5.33 -7.55
N GLY A 83 -9.79 -5.60 -8.27
CA GLY A 83 -10.57 -4.58 -8.96
C GLY A 83 -12.05 -4.91 -8.84
N TYR A 84 -12.86 -3.87 -8.67
CA TYR A 84 -14.30 -3.93 -8.77
C TYR A 84 -14.78 -2.60 -9.36
N GLY A 85 -15.57 -2.65 -10.42
CA GLY A 85 -16.32 -1.51 -10.91
C GLY A 85 -17.73 -1.96 -11.27
N SER A 86 -18.69 -1.13 -10.92
CA SER A 86 -20.10 -1.43 -11.18
C SER A 86 -20.90 -0.15 -11.32
N SER A 87 -21.64 -0.08 -12.43
CA SER A 87 -22.63 0.94 -12.70
C SER A 87 -23.88 0.80 -11.83
N SER A 88 -24.22 -0.41 -11.36
CA SER A 88 -25.38 -0.63 -10.50
C SER A 88 -25.16 -0.12 -9.07
N SER A 89 -23.93 -0.27 -8.55
CA SER A 89 -23.56 0.24 -7.22
C SER A 89 -22.87 1.60 -7.25
N ASN A 90 -22.57 2.16 -8.42
CA ASN A 90 -21.85 3.43 -8.60
C ASN A 90 -20.51 3.49 -7.86
N ILE A 91 -19.79 2.38 -7.89
CA ILE A 91 -18.58 2.17 -7.10
C ILE A 91 -17.46 1.60 -7.97
N VAL A 92 -16.27 2.17 -7.81
CA VAL A 92 -15.00 1.63 -8.30
C VAL A 92 -14.04 1.49 -7.13
N GLU A 93 -13.50 0.30 -6.97
CA GLU A 93 -12.51 -0.05 -5.95
C GLU A 93 -11.34 -0.76 -6.62
N VAL A 94 -10.13 -0.34 -6.27
CA VAL A 94 -8.89 -0.92 -6.78
C VAL A 94 -7.93 -1.08 -5.61
N TYR A 95 -7.26 -2.24 -5.57
CA TYR A 95 -6.08 -2.44 -4.75
C TYR A 95 -5.07 -3.28 -5.54
N PHE A 96 -3.81 -2.91 -5.48
CA PHE A 96 -2.75 -3.74 -6.01
C PHE A 96 -1.49 -3.64 -5.16
N ALA A 97 -0.63 -4.66 -5.28
CA ALA A 97 0.69 -4.66 -4.68
C ALA A 97 1.69 -5.32 -5.64
N PHE A 98 2.91 -4.79 -5.71
CA PHE A 98 4.00 -5.41 -6.45
C PHE A 98 5.36 -5.14 -5.79
N LYS A 99 6.33 -5.99 -6.12
CA LYS A 99 7.74 -5.89 -5.69
C LYS A 99 8.44 -4.77 -6.46
N GLY A 100 9.15 -3.91 -5.73
CA GLY A 100 9.85 -2.75 -6.27
C GLY A 100 9.23 -1.41 -5.86
N THR A 101 9.91 -0.32 -6.23
CA THR A 101 9.47 1.06 -5.98
C THR A 101 9.26 1.79 -7.30
N LEU A 102 8.41 2.81 -7.29
CA LEU A 102 8.31 3.78 -8.37
C LEU A 102 8.98 5.09 -7.99
N SER A 103 9.25 5.91 -9.01
CA SER A 103 9.61 7.31 -8.79
C SER A 103 8.41 8.05 -8.15
N PRO A 104 8.62 8.89 -7.12
CA PRO A 104 7.54 9.61 -6.44
C PRO A 104 6.64 10.46 -7.35
N LYS A 105 7.13 10.84 -8.53
CA LYS A 105 6.36 11.67 -9.49
C LYS A 105 5.21 10.92 -10.18
N ASN A 106 5.17 9.59 -10.12
CA ASN A 106 4.27 8.78 -10.94
C ASN A 106 3.33 7.87 -10.13
N MET A 107 3.00 8.27 -8.90
CA MET A 107 2.30 7.39 -7.96
C MET A 107 0.77 7.50 -8.01
N ASP A 108 0.20 8.44 -8.78
CA ASP A 108 -1.25 8.59 -8.86
C ASP A 108 -1.90 7.34 -9.47
N VAL A 109 -2.90 6.82 -8.77
CA VAL A 109 -3.89 5.90 -9.34
C VAL A 109 -5.13 6.73 -9.60
N ALA A 110 -5.55 6.88 -10.85
CA ALA A 110 -6.67 7.74 -11.17
C ALA A 110 -7.75 7.03 -12.00
N LEU A 111 -8.97 7.50 -11.81
CA LEU A 111 -10.16 7.14 -12.53
C LEU A 111 -10.72 8.41 -13.17
N GLU A 112 -10.92 8.36 -14.47
CA GLU A 112 -11.57 9.42 -15.22
C GLU A 112 -12.88 8.91 -15.83
N ASN A 113 -13.91 9.73 -15.70
CA ASN A 113 -15.19 9.58 -16.38
C ASN A 113 -15.51 10.89 -17.13
N PRO A 114 -16.60 10.95 -17.91
CA PRO A 114 -16.93 12.16 -18.69
C PRO A 114 -17.16 13.44 -17.87
N LYS A 115 -17.30 13.37 -16.54
CA LYS A 115 -17.57 14.51 -15.67
C LYS A 115 -16.35 15.00 -14.88
N HIS A 116 -15.50 14.10 -14.41
CA HIS A 116 -14.31 14.48 -13.65
C HIS A 116 -13.28 13.35 -13.55
N ARG A 117 -12.07 13.76 -13.16
CA ARG A 117 -10.97 12.87 -12.78
C ARG A 117 -10.88 12.80 -11.25
N PHE A 118 -10.82 11.59 -10.72
CA PHE A 118 -10.52 11.31 -9.32
C PHE A 118 -9.18 10.60 -9.22
N ALA A 119 -8.33 11.02 -8.28
CA ALA A 119 -7.03 10.41 -8.05
C ALA A 119 -6.85 10.03 -6.58
N ALA A 120 -6.24 8.87 -6.39
CA ALA A 120 -5.65 8.40 -5.14
C ALA A 120 -4.15 8.17 -5.40
N TYR A 121 -3.46 7.48 -4.49
CA TYR A 121 -2.00 7.33 -4.59
C TYR A 121 -1.57 5.88 -4.34
N ALA A 122 -0.46 5.54 -4.96
CA ALA A 122 0.37 4.41 -4.61
C ALA A 122 1.41 4.83 -3.57
N SER A 123 1.75 3.92 -2.67
CA SER A 123 2.66 4.17 -1.56
C SER A 123 3.85 3.19 -1.62
N PRO A 124 5.09 3.69 -1.69
CA PRO A 124 6.26 2.84 -1.65
C PRO A 124 6.50 2.43 -0.20
N ASN A 125 6.65 1.13 0.02
CA ASN A 125 6.76 0.50 1.34
C ASN A 125 5.61 0.86 2.30
N GLY A 126 4.46 1.24 1.75
CA GLY A 126 3.25 1.55 2.49
C GLY A 126 2.17 0.51 2.22
N ILE A 127 1.39 0.14 3.24
CA ILE A 127 0.21 -0.72 3.14
C ILE A 127 -1.02 0.15 3.40
N ILE A 128 -1.67 0.62 2.33
CA ILE A 128 -2.82 1.51 2.46
C ILE A 128 -4.06 0.81 1.89
N ALA A 129 -4.86 0.25 2.79
CA ALA A 129 -6.14 -0.37 2.52
C ALA A 129 -7.25 0.43 3.23
N PRO A 130 -7.78 1.49 2.58
CA PRO A 130 -8.96 2.19 3.09
C PRO A 130 -10.18 1.27 3.04
N TYR A 131 -11.32 1.76 3.52
CA TYR A 131 -12.53 0.94 3.53
C TYR A 131 -12.98 0.61 2.09
N PHE A 132 -12.93 -0.67 1.74
CA PHE A 132 -13.42 -1.27 0.50
C PHE A 132 -14.64 -2.14 0.83
N ASN A 133 -15.70 -1.98 0.05
CA ASN A 133 -16.99 -2.65 0.22
C ASN A 133 -17.03 -3.99 -0.52
N TYR A 134 -16.44 -4.06 -1.72
CA TYR A 134 -16.65 -5.16 -2.67
C TYR A 134 -15.40 -5.95 -2.99
N LEU A 135 -14.21 -5.41 -2.72
CA LEU A 135 -12.97 -6.18 -2.91
C LEU A 135 -12.94 -7.42 -2.01
N ASP A 136 -12.40 -8.53 -2.54
CA ASP A 136 -12.22 -9.78 -1.80
C ASP A 136 -11.31 -9.57 -0.58
N LYS A 137 -11.92 -9.60 0.61
CA LYS A 137 -11.23 -9.34 1.88
C LYS A 137 -10.26 -10.45 2.26
N THR A 138 -10.50 -11.69 1.83
CA THR A 138 -9.60 -12.83 2.09
C THR A 138 -8.31 -12.67 1.31
N VAL A 139 -8.41 -12.35 0.02
CA VAL A 139 -7.23 -12.10 -0.84
C VAL A 139 -6.49 -10.84 -0.38
N LEU A 140 -7.22 -9.78 -0.02
CA LEU A 140 -6.62 -8.55 0.51
C LEU A 140 -5.83 -8.82 1.79
N ARG A 141 -6.41 -9.57 2.74
CA ARG A 141 -5.72 -9.95 3.99
C ARG A 141 -4.47 -10.77 3.71
N SER A 142 -4.57 -11.80 2.89
CA SER A 142 -3.42 -12.64 2.51
C SER A 142 -2.30 -11.82 1.85
N SER A 143 -2.64 -10.83 1.03
CA SER A 143 -1.66 -9.93 0.43
C SER A 143 -0.98 -9.06 1.49
N ILE A 144 -1.75 -8.46 2.41
CA ILE A 144 -1.19 -7.64 3.50
C ILE A 144 -0.29 -8.49 4.42
N ASP A 145 -0.71 -9.71 4.76
CA ASP A 145 0.09 -10.67 5.52
C ASP A 145 1.43 -10.96 4.83
N THR A 146 1.41 -11.19 3.52
CA THR A 146 2.63 -11.36 2.72
C THR A 146 3.53 -10.12 2.78
N LEU A 147 2.96 -8.92 2.72
CA LEU A 147 3.71 -7.68 2.69
C LEU A 147 4.45 -7.41 4.01
N TYR A 148 3.75 -7.40 5.15
CA TYR A 148 4.44 -7.07 6.41
C TYR A 148 5.37 -8.18 6.89
N GLN A 149 5.19 -9.43 6.45
CA GLN A 149 6.11 -10.53 6.80
C GLN A 149 7.44 -10.42 6.06
N ASN A 150 7.40 -10.05 4.78
CA ASN A 150 8.58 -10.08 3.92
C ASN A 150 9.27 -8.72 3.81
N TYR A 151 8.52 -7.62 3.90
CA TYR A 151 9.02 -6.29 3.59
C TYR A 151 9.07 -5.38 4.83
N LYS A 152 9.94 -4.37 4.77
CA LYS A 152 9.95 -3.27 5.75
C LYS A 152 8.82 -2.30 5.42
N VAL A 153 7.94 -2.05 6.38
CA VAL A 153 6.76 -1.18 6.20
C VAL A 153 7.02 0.16 6.87
N ASN A 154 6.88 1.25 6.11
CA ASN A 154 7.06 2.62 6.59
C ASN A 154 5.74 3.40 6.68
N SER A 155 4.62 2.80 6.26
CA SER A 155 3.28 3.36 6.42
C SER A 155 2.27 2.23 6.42
N PHE A 156 1.28 2.27 7.29
CA PHE A 156 0.16 1.33 7.22
C PHE A 156 -1.15 1.98 7.67
N MET A 157 -2.20 1.64 6.95
CA MET A 157 -3.60 1.86 7.31
C MET A 157 -4.40 0.71 6.74
N VAL A 158 -5.08 -0.05 7.58
CA VAL A 158 -5.98 -1.12 7.15
C VAL A 158 -7.33 -0.88 7.80
N ARG A 159 -8.38 -0.64 7.01
CA ARG A 159 -9.72 -0.26 7.51
C ARG A 159 -10.79 -1.31 7.30
N ASN A 160 -10.56 -2.25 6.38
CA ASN A 160 -11.54 -3.27 5.99
C ASN A 160 -11.80 -4.31 7.07
N PHE A 161 -10.79 -4.58 7.90
CA PHE A 161 -10.78 -5.62 8.93
C PHE A 161 -9.63 -5.37 9.91
N VAL A 162 -9.66 -6.09 11.03
CA VAL A 162 -8.65 -5.99 12.10
C VAL A 162 -7.50 -6.97 11.84
N ILE A 163 -6.26 -6.48 11.98
CA ILE A 163 -5.03 -7.28 11.95
C ILE A 163 -4.21 -6.96 13.20
N ASP A 164 -4.52 -7.62 14.32
CA ASP A 164 -3.90 -7.32 15.62
C ASP A 164 -2.38 -7.50 15.63
N SER A 165 -1.87 -8.40 14.79
CA SER A 165 -0.43 -8.68 14.64
C SER A 165 0.32 -7.65 13.82
N LEU A 166 -0.36 -6.77 13.06
CA LEU A 166 0.31 -5.85 12.15
C LEU A 166 1.27 -4.89 12.88
N PRO A 167 0.88 -4.20 13.98
CA PRO A 167 1.77 -3.28 14.67
C PRO A 167 3.05 -3.96 15.18
N THR A 168 2.92 -5.12 15.83
CA THR A 168 4.07 -5.85 16.39
C THR A 168 5.01 -6.34 15.29
N ARG A 169 4.47 -6.79 14.15
CA ARG A 169 5.27 -7.23 12.99
C ARG A 169 6.00 -6.07 12.34
N VAL A 170 5.35 -4.93 12.18
CA VAL A 170 6.00 -3.70 11.69
C VAL A 170 7.13 -3.29 12.64
N ILE A 171 6.87 -3.22 13.95
CA ILE A 171 7.86 -2.89 14.99
C ILE A 171 9.05 -3.85 14.96
N SER A 172 8.83 -5.16 14.77
CA SER A 172 9.89 -6.18 14.79
C SER A 172 10.96 -6.01 13.71
N LYS A 173 10.64 -5.28 12.63
CA LYS A 173 11.59 -4.95 11.55
C LYS A 173 12.29 -3.59 11.78
N SER A 174 12.08 -2.98 12.94
CA SER A 174 12.65 -1.70 13.39
C SER A 174 12.66 -0.60 12.33
N PRO A 175 11.51 -0.25 11.72
CA PRO A 175 11.44 0.86 10.79
C PRO A 175 11.58 2.20 11.51
N SER A 176 12.64 2.93 11.17
CA SER A 176 12.84 4.32 11.57
C SER A 176 12.23 5.28 10.55
N ASN A 177 11.75 6.42 11.04
CA ASN A 177 11.20 7.52 10.22
C ASN A 177 9.99 7.09 9.36
N GLY A 178 9.07 6.30 9.93
CA GLY A 178 7.81 5.97 9.25
C GLY A 178 6.92 7.20 9.03
N ASN A 179 5.99 7.15 8.09
CA ASN A 179 5.08 8.27 7.81
C ASN A 179 3.75 8.15 8.56
N LEU A 180 3.13 6.96 8.57
CA LEU A 180 1.76 6.77 9.08
C LEU A 180 1.59 5.40 9.74
N ALA A 181 1.35 5.35 11.04
CA ALA A 181 0.89 4.15 11.75
C ALA A 181 -0.59 4.33 12.09
N ASP A 182 -1.50 3.70 11.33
CA ASP A 182 -2.93 3.76 11.62
C ASP A 182 -3.46 2.44 12.16
N MET A 183 -3.69 2.45 13.46
CA MET A 183 -4.15 1.33 14.29
C MET A 183 -5.53 1.59 14.90
N ARG A 184 -6.28 2.59 14.41
CA ARG A 184 -7.58 3.00 15.00
C ARG A 184 -8.66 1.91 15.03
N ASN A 185 -8.52 0.87 14.22
CA ASN A 185 -9.41 -0.29 14.19
C ASN A 185 -8.86 -1.48 15.00
N ILE A 186 -7.67 -1.37 15.58
CA ILE A 186 -7.03 -2.42 16.38
C ILE A 186 -7.31 -2.12 17.86
N PRO A 187 -8.06 -3.00 18.57
CA PRO A 187 -8.29 -2.86 19.99
C PRO A 187 -6.98 -2.78 20.77
N ASN A 188 -6.97 -2.00 21.86
CA ASN A 188 -5.81 -1.82 22.74
C ASN A 188 -4.54 -1.28 22.04
N SER A 189 -4.65 -0.70 20.85
CA SER A 189 -3.48 -0.23 20.09
C SER A 189 -2.70 0.92 20.75
N TYR A 190 -3.25 1.56 21.80
CA TYR A 190 -2.51 2.53 22.61
C TYR A 190 -1.19 1.98 23.18
N VAL A 191 -1.08 0.67 23.40
CA VAL A 191 0.14 0.04 23.94
C VAL A 191 1.35 0.16 23.01
N TYR A 192 1.13 0.42 21.72
CA TYR A 192 2.21 0.53 20.72
C TYR A 192 2.68 1.98 20.51
N VAL A 193 1.98 2.97 21.06
CA VAL A 193 2.18 4.40 20.74
C VAL A 193 3.60 4.84 21.04
N ASP A 194 4.11 4.57 22.24
CA ASP A 194 5.45 5.03 22.63
C ASP A 194 6.56 4.32 21.85
N THR A 195 6.34 3.07 21.44
CA THR A 195 7.27 2.37 20.54
C THR A 195 7.32 3.05 19.16
N PHE A 196 6.17 3.44 18.59
CA PHE A 196 6.16 4.16 17.32
C PHE A 196 6.72 5.59 17.41
N LYS A 197 6.57 6.26 18.57
CA LYS A 197 7.28 7.52 18.86
C LYS A 197 8.79 7.32 18.88
N ALA A 198 9.28 6.30 19.59
CA ALA A 198 10.72 5.97 19.63
C ALA A 198 11.28 5.61 18.25
N LEU A 199 10.46 5.00 17.38
CA LEU A 199 10.78 4.73 15.98
C LEU A 199 10.65 5.95 15.05
N ASN A 200 10.31 7.12 15.60
CA ASN A 200 10.22 8.40 14.91
C ASN A 200 9.16 8.49 13.79
N TRP A 201 7.99 7.88 13.98
CA TRP A 201 6.91 7.89 12.98
C TRP A 201 6.20 9.25 12.90
N ALA A 202 5.85 9.76 11.73
CA ALA A 202 5.32 11.13 11.60
C ALA A 202 3.87 11.29 12.09
N VAL A 203 3.03 10.29 11.85
CA VAL A 203 1.61 10.28 12.24
C VAL A 203 1.26 8.95 12.90
N ILE A 204 0.62 9.00 14.06
CA ILE A 204 0.19 7.81 14.81
C ILE A 204 -1.30 7.96 15.12
N TRP A 205 -2.11 7.03 14.61
CA TRP A 205 -3.53 6.92 14.87
C TRP A 205 -3.79 5.62 15.65
N TYR A 206 -4.51 5.68 16.76
CA TYR A 206 -4.69 4.53 17.65
C TYR A 206 -6.05 4.58 18.36
N MET A 207 -6.39 3.50 19.05
CA MET A 207 -7.54 3.39 19.95
C MET A 207 -7.04 3.47 21.40
N ASP A 208 -7.55 4.44 22.17
CA ASP A 208 -7.20 4.59 23.59
C ASP A 208 -7.83 3.52 24.49
N ALA A 209 -7.46 3.50 25.76
CA ALA A 209 -7.96 2.51 26.73
C ALA A 209 -9.49 2.57 26.95
N ALA A 210 -10.14 3.68 26.59
CA ALA A 210 -11.59 3.83 26.64
C ALA A 210 -12.27 3.49 25.30
N GLY A 211 -11.54 2.94 24.34
CA GLY A 211 -12.06 2.60 23.01
C GLY A 211 -12.20 3.79 22.06
N LYS A 212 -11.71 4.99 22.41
CA LYS A 212 -11.83 6.18 21.57
C LYS A 212 -10.67 6.28 20.60
N GLN A 213 -10.96 6.68 19.36
CA GLN A 213 -9.95 6.90 18.33
C GLN A 213 -9.21 8.22 18.57
N LYS A 214 -7.88 8.17 18.52
CA LYS A 214 -6.97 9.30 18.77
C LYS A 214 -5.91 9.38 17.68
N GLY A 215 -5.46 10.60 17.39
CA GLY A 215 -4.41 10.89 16.42
C GLY A 215 -3.33 11.77 17.03
N LEU A 216 -2.08 11.46 16.72
CA LEU A 216 -0.90 12.22 17.12
C LEU A 216 -0.11 12.57 15.86
N LEU A 217 0.28 13.84 15.76
CA LEU A 217 1.20 14.34 14.75
C LEU A 217 2.53 14.63 15.43
N ARG A 218 3.64 14.17 14.85
CA ARG A 218 4.97 14.40 15.40
C ARG A 218 5.23 15.90 15.49
N PRO A 219 5.64 16.43 16.66
CA PRO A 219 6.08 17.81 16.77
C PRO A 219 7.29 18.10 15.87
N LYS A 220 7.49 19.37 15.52
CA LYS A 220 8.65 19.78 14.69
C LYS A 220 10.01 19.49 15.34
N ASN A 221 10.05 19.38 16.67
CA ASN A 221 11.27 19.16 17.45
C ASN A 221 11.53 17.69 17.78
N GLY A 222 10.76 16.75 17.21
CA GLY A 222 10.79 15.33 17.57
C GLY A 222 9.64 14.93 18.51
N TRP A 223 9.56 13.64 18.80
CA TRP A 223 8.59 13.08 19.75
C TRP A 223 8.97 13.31 21.20
#